data_AF-A0A6P8EEZ2-F1
#
_entry.id   AF-A0A6P8EEZ2-F1
#
_cell.length_a   1.000
_cell.length_b   1.000
_cell.length_c   1.000
_cell.angle_alpha   90.00
_cell.angle_beta   90.00
_cell.angle_gamma   90.00
#
_symmetry.space_group_name_H-M   'P 1'
#
loop_
_entity.id
_entity.type
_entity.pdbx_description
1 polymer ?
#
loop_
_entity_poly.entity_id
_entity_poly.type
_entity_poly.pdbx_seq_one_letter_code
_entity_poly.pdbx_strand_id
1 'polypeptide(L)'
;MIILKATIASILISLAAAGEEAEFVKEVCRKSVAAVVRYDDCVQVLNGDFQQETKKDLYTLTILSLNLAMANSPPALKPVIQACSIWFLGSYNSFHSTIIDVKAGSSLADFYLLYAHDGATNCRNFMKQSNISIPAVANRCNHVEFFAYVCYTVTEMLILKGN
;
A
#
# COMPACT_ATOMS: atom_id res chain seq x y z
N MET A 1 20.37 -0.75 -53.16
CA MET A 1 19.78 -1.74 -52.22
C MET A 1 20.71 -2.01 -51.04
N ILE A 2 21.13 -0.95 -50.31
CA ILE A 2 22.08 -1.03 -49.18
C ILE A 2 21.40 -0.61 -47.87
N ILE A 3 20.36 0.23 -47.96
CA ILE A 3 19.62 0.77 -46.81
C ILE A 3 18.87 -0.34 -46.04
N LEU A 4 18.35 -1.37 -46.72
CA LEU A 4 17.58 -2.45 -46.07
C LEU A 4 18.41 -3.36 -45.16
N LYS A 5 19.71 -3.54 -45.43
CA LYS A 5 20.59 -4.42 -44.64
C LYS A 5 21.04 -3.77 -43.32
N ALA A 6 21.23 -2.46 -43.32
CA ALA A 6 21.62 -1.72 -42.12
C ALA A 6 20.50 -1.71 -41.07
N THR A 7 19.24 -1.54 -41.49
CA THR A 7 18.09 -1.52 -40.57
C THR A 7 17.84 -2.86 -39.92
N ILE A 8 17.99 -3.96 -40.66
CA ILE A 8 17.83 -5.33 -40.12
C ILE A 8 18.94 -5.66 -39.12
N ALA A 9 20.19 -5.25 -39.40
CA ALA A 9 21.31 -5.46 -38.47
C ALA A 9 21.11 -4.67 -37.16
N SER A 10 20.66 -3.42 -37.23
CA SER A 10 20.35 -2.63 -36.03
C SER A 10 19.24 -3.24 -35.18
N ILE A 11 18.18 -3.77 -35.80
CA ILE A 11 17.07 -4.43 -35.08
C ILE A 11 17.56 -5.71 -34.38
N LEU A 12 18.39 -6.53 -35.04
CA LEU A 12 18.93 -7.76 -34.45
C LEU A 12 19.88 -7.50 -33.27
N ILE A 13 20.69 -6.45 -33.35
CA ILE A 13 21.60 -6.04 -32.25
C ILE A 13 20.78 -5.55 -31.05
N SER A 14 19.72 -4.76 -31.28
CA SER A 14 18.83 -4.29 -30.22
C SER A 14 18.06 -5.43 -29.54
N LEU A 15 17.61 -6.44 -30.28
CA LEU A 15 16.95 -7.62 -29.69
C LEU A 15 17.92 -8.48 -28.86
N ALA A 16 19.17 -8.64 -29.31
CA ALA A 16 20.16 -9.42 -28.57
C ALA A 16 20.54 -8.75 -27.24
N ALA A 17 20.76 -7.44 -27.23
CA ALA A 17 21.05 -6.67 -26.02
C ALA A 17 19.90 -6.72 -25.01
N ALA A 18 18.66 -6.53 -25.46
CA ALA A 18 17.47 -6.65 -24.59
C ALA A 18 17.31 -8.07 -24.01
N GLY A 19 17.65 -9.10 -24.79
CA GLY A 19 17.63 -10.50 -24.34
C GLY A 19 18.67 -10.80 -23.26
N GLU A 20 19.88 -10.26 -23.40
CA GLU A 20 20.98 -10.43 -22.44
C GLU A 20 20.73 -9.69 -21.12
N GLU A 21 20.17 -8.48 -21.18
CA GLU A 21 19.76 -7.69 -20.01
C GLU A 21 18.65 -8.37 -19.19
N ALA A 22 17.66 -8.95 -19.88
CA ALA A 22 16.59 -9.68 -19.23
C ALA A 22 17.12 -10.93 -18.51
N GLU A 23 18.11 -11.62 -19.08
CA GLU A 23 18.73 -12.80 -18.47
C GLU A 23 19.56 -12.45 -17.23
N PHE A 24 20.22 -11.29 -17.26
CA PHE A 24 20.97 -10.75 -16.13
C PHE A 24 20.09 -10.46 -14.91
N VAL A 25 18.95 -9.77 -15.10
CA VAL A 25 17.98 -9.51 -14.01
C VAL A 25 17.43 -10.83 -13.45
N LYS A 26 17.13 -11.80 -14.31
CA LYS A 26 16.68 -13.14 -13.89
C LYS A 26 17.70 -13.85 -13.02
N GLU A 27 18.99 -13.80 -13.34
CA GLU A 27 20.02 -14.44 -12.52
C GLU A 27 20.16 -13.77 -11.15
N VAL A 28 20.14 -12.44 -11.10
CA VAL A 28 20.13 -11.71 -9.82
C VAL A 28 18.92 -12.11 -9.00
N CYS A 29 17.73 -12.07 -9.59
CA CYS A 29 16.51 -12.50 -8.91
C CYS A 29 16.60 -13.94 -8.43
N ARG A 30 17.06 -14.88 -9.26
CA ARG A 30 17.22 -16.31 -8.90
C ARG A 30 18.13 -16.51 -7.69
N LYS A 31 19.23 -15.76 -7.61
CA LYS A 31 20.14 -15.79 -6.45
C LYS A 31 19.51 -15.14 -5.21
N SER A 32 18.67 -14.13 -5.38
CA SER A 32 17.98 -13.41 -4.29
C SER A 32 16.74 -14.13 -3.74
N VAL A 33 16.05 -15.00 -4.52
CA VAL A 33 14.83 -15.72 -4.08
C VAL A 33 15.07 -16.67 -2.90
N ALA A 34 16.32 -17.10 -2.67
CA ALA A 34 16.67 -17.88 -1.48
C ALA A 34 16.43 -17.12 -0.17
N ALA A 35 16.12 -15.81 -0.23
CA ALA A 35 16.06 -14.89 0.89
C ALA A 35 14.77 -14.05 0.99
N VAL A 36 13.57 -14.62 0.75
CA VAL A 36 12.23 -14.06 1.15
C VAL A 36 11.37 -13.38 0.05
N VAL A 37 11.89 -13.09 -1.16
CA VAL A 37 11.09 -12.45 -2.26
C VAL A 37 10.58 -13.48 -3.26
N ARG A 38 9.36 -13.33 -3.80
CA ARG A 38 8.88 -14.17 -4.92
C ARG A 38 9.64 -13.81 -6.20
N TYR A 39 10.15 -14.82 -6.91
CA TYR A 39 10.97 -14.63 -8.12
C TYR A 39 10.31 -13.70 -9.14
N ASP A 40 9.02 -13.91 -9.43
CA ASP A 40 8.26 -13.12 -10.41
C ASP A 40 8.16 -11.65 -10.00
N ASP A 41 7.97 -11.36 -8.71
CA ASP A 41 7.91 -9.98 -8.21
C ASP A 41 9.27 -9.29 -8.38
N CYS A 42 10.37 -10.00 -8.10
CA CYS A 42 11.72 -9.47 -8.30
C CYS A 42 11.98 -9.11 -9.76
N VAL A 43 11.67 -10.04 -10.68
CA VAL A 43 11.90 -9.82 -12.12
C VAL A 43 11.02 -8.68 -12.60
N GLN A 44 9.75 -8.63 -12.21
CA GLN A 44 8.83 -7.58 -12.62
C GLN A 44 9.31 -6.19 -12.17
N VAL A 45 9.68 -6.06 -10.90
CA VAL A 45 10.11 -4.78 -10.31
C VAL A 45 11.42 -4.32 -10.91
N LEU A 46 12.43 -5.19 -10.94
CA LEU A 46 13.76 -4.78 -11.39
C LEU A 46 13.81 -4.58 -12.90
N ASN A 47 13.18 -5.45 -13.70
CA ASN A 47 13.29 -5.35 -15.15
C ASN A 47 12.56 -4.11 -15.69
N GLY A 48 11.42 -3.71 -15.11
CA GLY A 48 10.69 -2.53 -15.57
C GLY A 48 11.51 -1.25 -15.49
N ASP A 49 12.15 -1.00 -14.35
CA ASP A 49 12.93 0.21 -14.14
C ASP A 49 14.33 0.10 -14.76
N PHE A 50 14.96 -1.08 -14.67
CA PHE A 50 16.29 -1.30 -15.23
C PHE A 50 16.30 -1.16 -16.74
N GLN A 51 15.21 -1.49 -17.44
CA GLN A 51 15.09 -1.27 -18.90
C GLN A 51 15.12 0.22 -19.29
N GLN A 52 14.83 1.15 -18.38
CA GLN A 52 14.89 2.59 -18.63
C GLN A 52 16.29 3.17 -18.44
N GLU A 53 17.17 2.45 -17.75
CA GLU A 53 18.53 2.92 -17.48
C GLU A 53 19.42 2.89 -18.71
N THR A 54 20.28 3.89 -18.87
CA THR A 54 21.22 3.94 -20.01
C THR A 54 22.36 2.92 -19.87
N LYS A 55 22.75 2.60 -18.63
CA LYS A 55 23.81 1.63 -18.32
C LYS A 55 23.22 0.38 -17.69
N LYS A 56 23.57 -0.78 -18.25
CA LYS A 56 23.02 -2.07 -17.87
C LYS A 56 24.07 -2.91 -17.14
N ASP A 57 24.47 -2.46 -15.96
CA ASP A 57 25.49 -3.11 -15.15
C ASP A 57 25.03 -3.35 -13.70
N LEU A 58 25.82 -4.14 -12.95
CA LEU A 58 25.54 -4.48 -11.54
C LEU A 58 25.49 -3.24 -10.65
N TYR A 59 26.27 -2.20 -10.97
CA TYR A 59 26.31 -0.97 -10.19
C TYR A 59 24.98 -0.23 -10.33
N THR A 60 24.51 -0.01 -11.56
CA THR A 60 23.20 0.60 -11.83
C THR A 60 22.08 -0.21 -11.19
N LEU A 61 22.08 -1.54 -11.34
CA LEU A 61 21.05 -2.39 -10.74
C LEU A 61 21.06 -2.31 -9.20
N THR A 62 22.24 -2.19 -8.59
CA THR A 62 22.37 -2.01 -7.13
C THR A 62 21.80 -0.66 -6.69
N ILE A 63 22.16 0.44 -7.36
CA ILE A 63 21.63 1.77 -7.05
C ILE A 63 20.11 1.82 -7.23
N LEU A 64 19.60 1.23 -8.31
CA LEU A 64 18.16 1.11 -8.55
C LEU A 64 17.47 0.35 -7.41
N SER A 65 18.02 -0.81 -7.03
CA SER A 65 17.48 -1.62 -5.93
C SER A 65 17.48 -0.87 -4.59
N LEU A 66 18.53 -0.10 -4.31
CA LEU A 66 18.62 0.75 -3.12
C LEU A 66 17.60 1.89 -3.14
N ASN A 67 17.40 2.53 -4.29
CA ASN A 67 16.38 3.58 -4.47
C ASN A 67 14.97 3.02 -4.25
N LEU A 68 14.67 1.84 -4.80
CA LEU A 68 13.42 1.13 -4.58
C LEU A 68 13.22 0.78 -3.10
N ALA A 69 14.28 0.32 -2.42
CA ALA A 69 14.22 0.05 -0.97
C ALA A 69 13.89 1.33 -0.19
N MET A 70 14.59 2.44 -0.45
CA MET A 70 14.32 3.73 0.21
C MET A 70 12.91 4.26 -0.08
N ALA A 71 12.41 4.10 -1.30
CA ALA A 71 11.05 4.49 -1.68
C ALA A 71 9.97 3.69 -0.94
N ASN A 72 10.25 2.43 -0.60
CA ASN A 72 9.37 1.57 0.18
C ASN A 72 9.56 1.71 1.70
N SER A 73 10.63 2.36 2.16
CA SER A 73 10.89 2.66 3.56
C SER A 73 11.09 4.16 3.83
N PRO A 74 10.15 5.05 3.40
CA PRO A 74 10.35 6.48 3.54
C PRO A 74 10.31 6.88 5.03
N PRO A 75 11.09 7.88 5.46
CA PRO A 75 11.10 8.33 6.87
C PRO A 75 9.73 8.72 7.41
N ALA A 76 8.83 9.22 6.55
CA ALA A 76 7.45 9.58 6.90
C ALA A 76 6.55 8.37 7.21
N LEU A 77 6.98 7.14 6.91
CA LEU A 77 6.19 5.94 7.17
C LEU A 77 5.92 5.73 8.67
N LYS A 78 6.94 5.94 9.51
CA LYS A 78 6.85 5.76 10.97
C LYS A 78 5.78 6.66 11.60
N PRO A 79 5.82 8.00 11.45
CA PRO A 79 4.82 8.86 12.07
C PRO A 79 3.41 8.57 11.56
N VAL A 80 3.25 8.20 10.28
CA VAL A 80 1.94 7.82 9.71
C VAL A 80 1.37 6.57 10.39
N ILE A 81 2.15 5.50 10.50
CA ILE A 81 1.71 4.27 11.17
C ILE A 81 1.36 4.53 12.64
N GLN A 82 2.18 5.33 13.34
CA GLN A 82 1.93 5.66 14.74
C GLN A 82 0.64 6.46 14.93
N ALA A 83 0.42 7.50 14.12
CA ALA A 83 -0.80 8.30 14.20
C ALA A 83 -2.04 7.46 13.88
N CYS A 84 -2.01 6.67 12.80
CA CYS A 84 -3.08 5.73 12.46
C CYS A 84 -3.37 4.73 13.58
N SER A 85 -2.34 4.21 14.26
CA SER A 85 -2.51 3.28 15.37
C SER A 85 -3.24 3.92 16.56
N ILE A 86 -2.91 5.18 16.90
CA ILE A 86 -3.57 5.94 17.97
C ILE A 86 -5.05 6.15 17.64
N TRP A 87 -5.33 6.57 16.42
CA TRP A 87 -6.71 6.77 15.97
C TRP A 87 -7.53 5.48 15.96
N PHE A 88 -6.96 4.36 15.51
CA PHE A 88 -7.65 3.07 15.58
C PHE A 88 -7.91 2.61 17.01
N LEU A 89 -7.01 2.89 17.96
CA LEU A 89 -7.27 2.64 19.38
C LEU A 89 -8.46 3.48 19.88
N GLY A 90 -8.54 4.74 19.49
CA GLY A 90 -9.69 5.61 19.77
C GLY A 90 -11.00 5.05 19.20
N SER A 91 -10.98 4.59 17.95
CA SER A 91 -12.14 3.94 17.32
C SER A 91 -12.56 2.68 18.07
N TYR A 92 -11.61 1.81 18.43
CA TYR A 92 -11.87 0.59 19.19
C TYR A 92 -12.55 0.90 20.54
N ASN A 93 -12.00 1.85 21.30
CA ASN A 93 -12.58 2.23 22.59
C ASN A 93 -14.01 2.77 22.42
N SER A 94 -14.26 3.54 21.37
CA SER A 94 -15.58 4.09 21.07
C SER A 94 -16.59 3.00 20.71
N PHE A 95 -16.21 2.03 19.88
CA PHE A 95 -17.05 0.85 19.63
C PHE A 95 -17.32 0.05 20.90
N HIS A 96 -16.29 -0.12 21.74
CA HIS A 96 -16.45 -0.84 22.99
C HIS A 96 -17.46 -0.16 23.94
N SER A 97 -17.37 1.17 24.11
CA SER A 97 -18.36 1.94 24.87
C SER A 97 -19.76 1.85 24.27
N THR A 98 -19.87 1.92 22.94
CA THR A 98 -21.16 1.76 22.24
C THR A 98 -21.81 0.43 22.59
N ILE A 99 -21.05 -0.68 22.62
CA ILE A 99 -21.59 -2.00 22.99
C ILE A 99 -22.15 -2.00 24.42
N ILE A 100 -21.48 -1.32 25.35
CA ILE A 100 -21.94 -1.21 26.75
C ILE A 100 -23.26 -0.43 26.79
N ASP A 101 -23.34 0.70 26.10
CA ASP A 101 -24.53 1.56 26.07
C ASP A 101 -25.73 0.90 25.40
N VAL A 102 -25.52 0.22 24.27
CA VAL A 102 -26.58 -0.55 23.59
C VAL A 102 -27.16 -1.62 24.53
N LYS A 103 -26.30 -2.35 25.26
CA LYS A 103 -26.75 -3.37 26.22
C LYS A 103 -27.49 -2.76 27.42
N ALA A 104 -27.17 -1.53 27.79
CA ALA A 104 -27.84 -0.79 28.85
C ALA A 104 -29.14 -0.11 28.40
N GLY A 105 -29.46 -0.10 27.09
CA GLY A 105 -30.59 0.65 26.54
C GLY A 105 -30.37 2.17 26.58
N SER A 106 -29.12 2.62 26.59
CA SER A 106 -28.74 4.04 26.65
C SER A 106 -28.84 4.71 25.28
N SER A 107 -29.40 5.91 25.23
CA SER A 107 -29.41 6.76 24.03
C SER A 107 -28.05 7.38 23.71
N LEU A 108 -27.01 7.15 24.54
CA LEU A 108 -25.64 7.62 24.29
C LEU A 108 -24.87 6.75 23.30
N ALA A 109 -25.41 5.60 22.90
CA ALA A 109 -24.77 4.70 21.95
C ALA A 109 -24.44 5.38 20.61
N ASP A 110 -25.29 6.29 20.12
CA ASP A 110 -25.05 7.04 18.87
C ASP A 110 -23.88 8.02 18.99
N PHE A 111 -23.67 8.60 20.17
CA PHE A 111 -22.64 9.60 20.41
C PHE A 111 -21.25 9.02 20.17
N TYR A 112 -20.99 7.81 20.70
CA TYR A 112 -19.68 7.16 20.55
C TYR A 112 -19.40 6.68 19.13
N LEU A 113 -20.43 6.41 18.32
CA LEU A 113 -20.24 5.94 16.94
C LEU A 113 -19.69 7.02 16.01
N LEU A 114 -19.99 8.30 16.27
CA LEU A 114 -19.37 9.42 15.56
C LEU A 114 -17.85 9.47 15.81
N TYR A 115 -17.41 9.31 17.06
CA TYR A 115 -15.98 9.24 17.39
C TYR A 115 -15.31 7.97 16.85
N ALA A 116 -16.06 6.86 16.77
CA ALA A 116 -15.54 5.61 16.21
C ALA A 116 -15.17 5.76 14.73
N HIS A 117 -15.98 6.51 13.98
CA HIS A 117 -15.74 6.84 12.58
C HIS A 117 -14.49 7.73 12.39
N ASP A 118 -14.33 8.76 13.24
CA ASP A 118 -13.28 9.78 13.08
C ASP A 118 -11.87 9.21 13.02
N GLY A 119 -11.59 8.12 13.74
CA GLY A 119 -10.25 7.53 13.74
C GLY A 119 -9.79 7.07 12.34
N ALA A 120 -10.68 6.43 11.58
CA ALA A 120 -10.38 5.98 10.22
C ALA A 120 -10.23 7.15 9.24
N THR A 121 -11.10 8.16 9.34
CA THR A 121 -11.05 9.38 8.53
C THR A 121 -9.76 10.16 8.80
N ASN A 122 -9.39 10.36 10.06
CA ASN A 122 -8.17 11.07 10.45
C ASN A 122 -6.91 10.35 9.97
N CYS A 123 -6.86 9.01 10.09
CA CYS A 123 -5.76 8.22 9.54
C CYS A 123 -5.59 8.41 8.03
N ARG A 124 -6.68 8.38 7.25
CA ARG A 124 -6.60 8.61 5.80
C ARG A 124 -6.19 10.02 5.44
N ASN A 125 -6.71 11.01 6.16
CA ASN A 125 -6.31 12.41 5.97
C ASN A 125 -4.82 12.60 6.23
N PHE A 126 -4.29 11.99 7.28
CA PHE A 126 -2.87 12.07 7.61
C PHE A 126 -1.97 11.32 6.62
N MET A 127 -2.39 10.14 6.16
CA MET A 127 -1.73 9.43 5.05
C MET A 127 -1.64 10.32 3.80
N LYS A 128 -2.76 10.96 3.42
CA LYS A 128 -2.84 11.87 2.27
C LYS A 128 -1.96 13.10 2.44
N GLN A 129 -2.01 13.76 3.61
CA GLN A 129 -1.18 14.93 3.93
C GLN A 129 0.32 14.61 3.92
N SER A 130 0.68 13.40 4.37
CA SER A 130 2.06 12.93 4.39
C SER A 130 2.55 12.39 3.04
N ASN A 131 1.67 12.34 2.03
CA ASN A 131 1.91 11.69 0.74
C ASN A 131 2.39 10.23 0.90
N ILE A 132 1.83 9.50 1.87
CA ILE A 132 2.15 8.10 2.14
C ILE A 132 0.90 7.26 1.90
N SER A 133 1.04 6.24 1.06
CA SER A 133 -0.02 5.24 0.82
C SER A 133 0.37 3.92 1.48
N ILE A 134 -0.47 3.42 2.39
CA ILE A 134 -0.30 2.11 3.00
C ILE A 134 -1.58 1.31 2.76
N PRO A 135 -1.66 0.51 1.67
CA PRO A 135 -2.91 -0.14 1.25
C PRO A 135 -3.59 -0.96 2.34
N ALA A 136 -2.82 -1.70 3.14
CA ALA A 136 -3.35 -2.48 4.25
C ALA A 136 -4.01 -1.61 5.34
N VAL A 137 -3.49 -0.40 5.60
CA VAL A 137 -4.07 0.56 6.54
C VAL A 137 -5.31 1.21 5.94
N ALA A 138 -5.26 1.60 4.66
CA ALA A 138 -6.42 2.14 3.95
C ALA A 138 -7.60 1.16 3.94
N ASN A 139 -7.34 -0.14 3.75
CA ASN A 139 -8.37 -1.16 3.82
C ASN A 139 -9.01 -1.25 5.22
N ARG A 140 -8.19 -1.14 6.29
CA ARG A 140 -8.70 -1.10 7.67
C ARG A 140 -9.56 0.14 7.94
N CYS A 141 -9.16 1.31 7.44
CA CYS A 141 -9.99 2.52 7.51
C CYS A 141 -11.37 2.29 6.90
N ASN A 142 -11.43 1.68 5.70
CA ASN A 142 -12.69 1.39 5.03
C ASN A 142 -13.60 0.46 5.86
N HIS A 143 -13.03 -0.57 6.49
CA HIS A 143 -13.80 -1.46 7.36
C HIS A 143 -14.33 -0.75 8.61
N VAL A 144 -13.51 0.04 9.29
CA VAL A 144 -13.91 0.77 10.49
C VAL A 144 -15.08 1.71 10.19
N GLU A 145 -15.02 2.46 9.10
CA GLU A 145 -16.11 3.36 8.73
C GLU A 145 -17.37 2.62 8.29
N PHE A 146 -17.21 1.58 7.48
CA PHE A 146 -18.34 0.75 7.08
C PHE A 146 -19.12 0.25 8.29
N PHE A 147 -18.42 -0.34 9.27
CA PHE A 147 -19.06 -0.82 10.49
C PHE A 147 -19.57 0.29 11.40
N ALA A 148 -18.90 1.45 11.46
CA ALA A 148 -19.41 2.61 12.19
C ALA A 148 -20.77 3.09 11.63
N TYR A 149 -20.90 3.21 10.31
CA TYR A 149 -22.16 3.58 9.67
C TYR A 149 -23.27 2.54 9.86
N VAL A 150 -22.93 1.25 9.77
CA VAL A 150 -23.88 0.17 10.06
C VAL A 150 -24.37 0.27 11.51
N CYS A 151 -23.46 0.40 12.47
CA CYS A 151 -23.81 0.53 13.88
C CYS A 151 -24.65 1.78 14.14
N TYR A 152 -24.34 2.91 13.51
CA TYR A 152 -25.10 4.16 13.68
C TYR A 152 -26.54 3.97 13.21
N THR A 153 -26.71 3.44 12.00
CA THR A 153 -28.04 3.18 11.42
C THR A 153 -28.86 2.23 12.29
N VAL A 154 -28.25 1.14 12.77
CA VAL A 154 -28.94 0.14 13.60
C VAL A 154 -29.31 0.72 14.97
N THR A 155 -28.44 1.52 15.56
CA THR A 155 -28.68 2.11 16.89
C THR A 155 -29.78 3.17 16.81
N GLU A 156 -29.78 4.02 15.79
CA GLU A 156 -30.86 4.97 15.51
C GLU A 156 -32.21 4.25 15.34
N MET A 157 -32.23 3.15 14.57
CA MET A 157 -33.43 2.33 14.40
C MET A 157 -33.92 1.69 15.70
N LEU A 158 -33.02 1.29 16.60
CA LEU A 158 -33.36 0.73 17.91
C LEU A 158 -34.01 1.80 18.80
N ILE A 159 -33.45 3.01 18.82
CA ILE A 159 -33.97 4.14 19.60
C ILE A 159 -35.37 4.53 19.10
N LEU A 160 -35.56 4.64 17.78
CA LEU A 160 -36.85 5.01 17.18
C LEU A 160 -37.95 3.96 17.40
N LYS A 161 -37.59 2.68 17.58
CA LYS A 161 -38.55 1.60 17.88
C LYS A 161 -38.85 1.42 19.38
N GLY A 162 -37.99 1.96 20.25
CA GLY A 162 -38.15 1.90 21.71
C GLY A 162 -39.03 3.01 22.29
N ASN A 163 -39.40 4.00 21.46
CA ASN A 163 -40.40 5.04 21.74
C ASN A 163 -41.73 4.72 21.03
#